data_AF-A0AAV5CMX2-F1
#
_entry.id   AF-A0AAV5CMX2-F1
#
_cell.length_a   1.000
_cell.length_b   1.000
_cell.length_c   1.000
_cell.angle_alpha   90.00
_cell.angle_beta   90.00
_cell.angle_gamma   90.00
#
_symmetry.space_group_name_H-M   'P 1'
#
loop_
_entity.id
_entity.type
_entity.pdbx_description
1 polymer ?
#
loop_
_entity_poly.entity_id
_entity_poly.type
_entity_poly.pdbx_seq_one_letter_code
_entity_poly.pdbx_strand_id
1 'polypeptide(L)'
;MESMVDAGSAQKDPKLQEVDSKTKPSEGQADNRNMGTIDEESDDDEDYQVPEANIEEDPNKSDNEDKHTDEPPEKNDLSCFSGILHRDTDEKSRNCWTVPDSKSFKVRSKNFAHDKSKIPAASYLMELAAIDWFKDTKRMDNVARQKGCVAQVAAEKGMHTFVANIQIPGSTHYSLVMYFVTNSLKKGSLLQRFFDGDDDFRNSRLKLIPSVPKGSWIVRQSVGSTPCLLGKAVDCSYVRGHGYLEVDIDIGSSAVANGVLGLVFGVVTTLVVDMAFLIQANTYDELPEQVIGAARLAHVEPSTAVVPDLENSSGNNKENNSGNEDNNTTSSEDDLSKKTN
;
A
#
# COMPACT_ATOMS: atom_id res chain seq x y z
N MET A 1 28.29 20.39 41.68
CA MET A 1 29.65 20.45 42.26
C MET A 1 29.88 19.09 42.90
N GLU A 2 30.46 18.12 42.18
CA GLU A 2 31.89 18.01 41.82
C GLU A 2 32.76 17.72 43.06
N SER A 3 33.72 16.78 43.06
CA SER A 3 34.28 15.92 41.97
C SER A 3 35.18 14.79 42.52
N MET A 4 35.49 13.76 41.68
CA MET A 4 36.77 12.97 41.62
C MET A 4 37.20 12.11 42.86
N VAL A 5 38.07 11.08 42.89
CA VAL A 5 38.93 10.20 42.02
C VAL A 5 39.38 8.98 42.90
N ASP A 6 39.99 7.85 42.48
CA ASP A 6 40.11 7.03 41.24
C ASP A 6 40.91 5.72 41.56
N ALA A 7 41.06 4.79 40.59
CA ALA A 7 41.97 3.60 40.51
C ALA A 7 41.68 2.35 41.40
N GLY A 8 41.94 1.10 40.98
CA GLY A 8 42.32 0.56 39.65
C GLY A 8 43.48 -0.47 39.66
N SER A 9 43.23 -1.76 39.35
CA SER A 9 44.25 -2.74 38.87
C SER A 9 43.62 -4.07 38.39
N ALA A 10 44.29 -4.84 37.51
CA ALA A 10 43.74 -6.00 36.78
C ALA A 10 44.65 -7.26 36.80
N GLN A 11 44.12 -8.46 36.43
CA GLN A 11 44.63 -9.35 35.35
C GLN A 11 44.14 -10.83 35.37
N LYS A 12 43.73 -11.31 34.18
CA LYS A 12 43.97 -12.62 33.49
C LYS A 12 43.38 -13.98 33.97
N ASP A 13 42.79 -14.68 32.98
CA ASP A 13 42.41 -16.11 32.93
C ASP A 13 43.61 -17.10 32.86
N PRO A 14 43.37 -18.43 32.95
CA PRO A 14 43.12 -19.21 31.71
C PRO A 14 42.16 -20.43 31.78
N LYS A 15 41.32 -20.55 30.73
CA LYS A 15 40.91 -21.74 29.93
C LYS A 15 41.07 -23.18 30.49
N LEU A 16 39.99 -23.99 30.39
CA LEU A 16 40.01 -25.46 30.31
C LEU A 16 39.00 -25.99 29.27
N GLN A 17 39.16 -27.24 28.81
CA GLN A 17 38.57 -27.81 27.58
C GLN A 17 37.34 -28.72 27.79
N GLU A 18 36.60 -28.97 26.69
CA GLU A 18 35.50 -29.95 26.57
C GLU A 18 35.96 -31.43 26.67
N VAL A 19 35.06 -32.32 27.13
CA VAL A 19 34.84 -33.67 26.54
C VAL A 19 33.36 -34.11 26.74
N ASP A 20 32.81 -34.72 25.69
CA ASP A 20 31.52 -35.45 25.55
C ASP A 20 31.04 -36.35 26.71
N SER A 21 29.71 -36.50 26.85
CA SER A 21 29.05 -37.82 26.77
C SER A 21 27.50 -37.79 26.77
N LYS A 22 26.90 -38.72 26.01
CA LYS A 22 25.46 -38.91 25.76
C LYS A 22 24.67 -39.34 27.01
N THR A 23 23.39 -38.95 27.11
CA THR A 23 22.24 -39.82 27.50
C THR A 23 20.90 -39.16 27.13
N LYS A 24 19.98 -39.91 26.50
CA LYS A 24 18.54 -39.57 26.37
C LYS A 24 17.75 -40.18 27.52
N PRO A 25 16.71 -39.49 28.00
CA PRO A 25 15.44 -40.14 28.35
C PRO A 25 14.33 -39.77 27.36
N SER A 26 13.26 -40.55 27.39
CA SER A 26 12.06 -40.43 26.55
C SER A 26 10.87 -39.83 27.30
N GLU A 27 9.76 -39.63 26.55
CA GLU A 27 8.39 -39.35 26.99
C GLU A 27 8.03 -37.88 27.27
N GLY A 28 6.80 -37.51 26.89
CA GLY A 28 6.23 -36.17 27.08
C GLY A 28 5.53 -35.61 25.84
N GLN A 29 4.35 -36.15 25.51
CA GLN A 29 3.48 -35.55 24.48
C GLN A 29 2.91 -34.23 25.00
N ALA A 30 3.20 -33.12 24.30
CA ALA A 30 2.44 -31.88 24.41
C ALA A 30 2.35 -31.27 23.01
N ASP A 31 1.19 -31.42 22.37
CA ASP A 31 0.83 -30.72 21.13
C ASP A 31 0.59 -29.23 21.42
N ASN A 32 1.65 -28.55 21.86
CA ASN A 32 1.66 -27.10 21.95
C ASN A 32 1.82 -26.56 20.53
N ARG A 33 0.70 -26.46 19.81
CA ARG A 33 0.60 -25.70 18.56
C ARG A 33 0.80 -24.23 18.88
N ASN A 34 2.05 -23.87 19.14
CA ASN A 34 2.52 -22.51 19.05
C ASN A 34 2.18 -22.06 17.62
N MET A 35 1.25 -21.12 17.46
CA MET A 35 1.00 -20.48 16.16
C MET A 35 2.26 -19.69 15.84
N GLY A 36 3.22 -20.36 15.21
CA GLY A 36 4.51 -19.78 14.90
C GLY A 36 4.32 -18.57 14.00
N THR A 37 4.76 -17.41 14.48
CA THR A 37 5.02 -16.27 13.62
C THR A 37 6.04 -16.72 12.57
N ILE A 38 5.75 -16.46 11.31
CA ILE A 38 6.70 -16.59 10.22
C ILE A 38 7.73 -15.47 10.43
N ASP A 39 8.99 -15.83 10.65
CA ASP A 39 10.06 -14.85 10.96
C ASP A 39 10.10 -13.72 9.93
N GLU A 40 10.27 -12.49 10.43
CA GLU A 40 10.42 -11.26 9.63
C GLU A 40 11.79 -11.19 8.94
N GLU A 41 12.21 -12.27 8.28
CA GLU A 41 13.30 -12.15 7.31
C GLU A 41 12.84 -11.20 6.20
N SER A 42 13.62 -10.12 6.07
CA SER A 42 13.59 -9.21 4.94
C SER A 42 13.63 -10.02 3.65
N ASP A 43 12.87 -9.63 2.63
CA ASP A 43 12.87 -10.31 1.32
C ASP A 43 14.18 -10.00 0.53
N ASP A 44 15.32 -9.88 1.22
CA ASP A 44 16.68 -9.64 0.69
C ASP A 44 17.23 -10.90 -0.01
N ASP A 45 16.56 -11.32 -1.07
CA ASP A 45 17.06 -12.30 -2.01
C ASP A 45 18.24 -11.68 -2.82
N GLU A 46 19.48 -12.14 -2.63
CA GLU A 46 20.55 -11.81 -3.57
C GLU A 46 20.26 -12.46 -4.93
N ASP A 47 19.88 -11.64 -5.91
CA ASP A 47 19.54 -12.04 -7.29
C ASP A 47 20.75 -12.65 -8.04
N TYR A 48 21.01 -13.93 -7.81
CA TYR A 48 21.88 -14.75 -8.66
C TYR A 48 21.20 -14.95 -10.03
N GLN A 49 21.48 -14.05 -10.97
CA GLN A 49 21.07 -14.21 -12.36
C GLN A 49 21.76 -15.42 -13.01
N VAL A 50 21.02 -16.53 -13.13
CA VAL A 50 21.39 -17.67 -13.97
C VAL A 50 20.82 -17.45 -15.37
N PRO A 51 21.62 -17.54 -16.45
CA PRO A 51 21.11 -17.46 -17.82
C PRO A 51 20.08 -18.57 -18.11
N GLU A 52 19.04 -18.23 -18.87
CA GLU A 52 17.96 -19.16 -19.23
C GLU A 52 18.49 -20.44 -19.89
N ALA A 53 18.21 -21.58 -19.28
CA ALA A 53 18.39 -22.89 -19.86
C ALA A 53 17.02 -23.50 -20.16
N ASN A 54 16.80 -23.92 -21.40
CA ASN A 54 15.57 -24.60 -21.81
C ASN A 54 15.37 -25.88 -20.99
N ILE A 55 14.22 -25.99 -20.32
CA ILE A 55 13.78 -27.24 -19.68
C ILE A 55 12.70 -27.83 -20.58
N GLU A 56 12.97 -29.00 -21.14
CA GLU A 56 11.99 -29.81 -21.86
C GLU A 56 11.00 -30.43 -20.85
N GLU A 57 9.70 -30.43 -21.17
CA GLU A 57 8.65 -30.96 -20.28
C GLU A 57 8.64 -32.50 -20.27
N ASP A 58 8.64 -33.10 -19.07
CA ASP A 58 8.48 -34.55 -18.88
C ASP A 58 6.98 -34.93 -18.74
N PRO A 59 6.38 -35.63 -19.72
CA PRO A 59 4.93 -35.78 -19.80
C PRO A 59 4.44 -37.05 -19.08
N ASN A 60 4.51 -37.11 -17.74
CA ASN A 60 3.76 -38.10 -16.95
C ASN A 60 3.52 -37.70 -15.50
N LYS A 61 2.40 -37.00 -15.24
CA LYS A 61 1.69 -37.06 -13.97
C LYS A 61 0.19 -36.95 -14.20
N SER A 62 -0.56 -37.88 -13.64
CA SER A 62 -2.02 -37.94 -13.75
C SER A 62 -2.66 -37.59 -12.41
N ASP A 63 -3.19 -36.37 -12.32
CA ASP A 63 -3.95 -35.92 -11.15
C ASP A 63 -5.45 -36.14 -11.38
N ASN A 64 -6.07 -36.96 -10.52
CA ASN A 64 -7.52 -37.07 -10.43
C ASN A 64 -8.01 -35.98 -9.49
N GLU A 65 -8.52 -34.87 -10.03
CA GLU A 65 -9.18 -33.84 -9.23
C GLU A 65 -10.70 -34.10 -9.15
N ASP A 66 -11.21 -34.14 -7.92
CA ASP A 66 -12.64 -34.14 -7.64
C ASP A 66 -13.26 -32.82 -8.10
N LYS A 67 -14.28 -32.91 -8.97
CA LYS A 67 -15.02 -31.74 -9.46
C LYS A 67 -15.88 -31.12 -8.37
N HIS A 68 -15.34 -30.12 -7.67
CA HIS A 68 -16.17 -29.10 -7.06
C HIS A 68 -16.52 -28.06 -8.13
N THR A 69 -17.82 -27.82 -8.34
CA THR A 69 -18.31 -26.82 -9.29
C THR A 69 -18.32 -25.45 -8.63
N ASP A 70 -17.19 -24.77 -8.67
CA ASP A 70 -17.13 -23.35 -8.29
C ASP A 70 -17.86 -22.51 -9.36
N GLU A 71 -18.98 -21.91 -8.97
CA GLU A 71 -19.60 -20.85 -9.79
C GLU A 71 -18.63 -19.65 -9.86
N PRO A 72 -18.44 -19.04 -11.05
CA PRO A 72 -17.53 -17.91 -11.18
C PRO A 72 -18.04 -16.73 -10.33
N PRO A 73 -17.17 -16.06 -9.55
CA PRO A 73 -17.59 -14.96 -8.69
C PRO A 73 -18.25 -13.84 -9.50
N GLU A 74 -19.34 -13.29 -8.98
CA GLU A 74 -20.03 -12.15 -9.57
C GLU A 74 -19.06 -10.97 -9.76
N LYS A 75 -18.77 -10.61 -11.02
CA LYS A 75 -17.93 -9.46 -11.34
C LYS A 75 -18.65 -8.17 -10.98
N ASN A 76 -17.90 -7.22 -10.42
CA ASN A 76 -18.45 -5.92 -10.07
C ASN A 76 -18.78 -5.12 -11.34
N ASP A 77 -19.90 -4.39 -11.35
CA ASP A 77 -20.17 -3.43 -12.43
C ASP A 77 -19.33 -2.16 -12.25
N LEU A 78 -18.13 -2.20 -12.85
CA LEU A 78 -17.18 -1.09 -12.82
C LEU A 78 -17.56 0.07 -13.77
N SER A 79 -18.62 -0.05 -14.59
CA SER A 79 -18.96 0.95 -15.61
C SER A 79 -19.35 2.32 -15.05
N CYS A 80 -19.73 2.35 -13.77
CA CYS A 80 -20.07 3.57 -13.03
C CYS A 80 -18.85 4.32 -12.47
N PHE A 81 -17.64 3.76 -12.58
CA PHE A 81 -16.40 4.39 -12.12
C PHE A 81 -15.65 5.04 -13.28
N SER A 82 -15.10 6.22 -13.03
CA SER A 82 -14.30 6.97 -14.00
C SER A 82 -13.11 7.59 -13.27
N GLY A 83 -11.97 7.64 -13.94
CA GLY A 83 -10.78 8.33 -13.49
C GLY A 83 -10.07 9.00 -14.66
N ILE A 84 -9.10 9.86 -14.36
CA ILE A 84 -8.39 10.66 -15.36
C ILE A 84 -7.65 9.81 -16.40
N LEU A 85 -7.00 8.71 -15.98
CA LEU A 85 -6.35 7.80 -16.92
C LEU A 85 -7.38 6.83 -17.49
N HIS A 86 -7.42 6.73 -18.81
CA HIS A 86 -8.29 5.79 -19.51
C HIS A 86 -7.74 4.36 -19.44
N ARG A 87 -8.64 3.38 -19.43
CA ARG A 87 -8.30 1.96 -19.55
C ARG A 87 -8.12 1.59 -21.01
N ASP A 88 -7.05 0.88 -21.37
CA ASP A 88 -6.85 0.34 -22.73
C ASP A 88 -6.41 -1.13 -22.70
N THR A 89 -7.36 -2.05 -22.77
CA THR A 89 -7.09 -3.50 -22.73
C THR A 89 -6.23 -4.04 -23.87
N ASP A 90 -6.03 -3.27 -24.96
CA ASP A 90 -5.20 -3.68 -26.07
C ASP A 90 -3.70 -3.39 -25.85
N GLU A 91 -3.34 -2.63 -24.80
CA GLU A 91 -1.98 -2.19 -24.46
C GLU A 91 -1.25 -1.45 -25.62
N LYS A 92 -2.00 -0.80 -26.52
CA LYS A 92 -1.48 -0.09 -27.70
C LYS A 92 -1.39 1.42 -27.47
N SER A 93 -2.20 1.96 -26.58
CA SER A 93 -2.32 3.40 -26.32
C SER A 93 -1.19 3.91 -25.43
N ARG A 94 -1.16 5.23 -25.26
CA ARG A 94 -0.28 5.93 -24.33
C ARG A 94 -1.12 6.60 -23.26
N ASN A 95 -0.52 6.89 -22.11
CA ASN A 95 -1.19 7.54 -20.98
C ASN A 95 -2.48 6.81 -20.54
N CYS A 96 -2.34 5.49 -20.39
CA CYS A 96 -3.44 4.57 -20.10
C CYS A 96 -3.04 3.54 -19.04
N TRP A 97 -4.03 2.77 -18.58
CA TRP A 97 -3.81 1.65 -17.66
C TRP A 97 -4.49 0.35 -18.09
N THR A 98 -3.95 -0.76 -17.61
CA THR A 98 -4.55 -2.10 -17.66
C THR A 98 -4.40 -2.79 -16.31
N VAL A 99 -4.95 -4.01 -16.21
CA VAL A 99 -4.73 -4.92 -15.09
C VAL A 99 -3.82 -6.04 -15.59
N PRO A 100 -2.59 -6.20 -15.06
CA PRO A 100 -1.69 -7.28 -15.48
C PRO A 100 -2.21 -8.65 -15.00
N ASP A 101 -1.73 -9.74 -15.59
CA ASP A 101 -2.02 -11.10 -15.09
C ASP A 101 -1.46 -11.25 -13.66
N SER A 102 -2.27 -11.73 -12.71
CA SER A 102 -1.83 -11.94 -11.33
C SER A 102 -0.66 -12.91 -11.21
N LYS A 103 -0.54 -13.87 -12.14
CA LYS A 103 0.57 -14.83 -12.20
C LYS A 103 1.92 -14.16 -12.48
N SER A 104 1.93 -12.90 -12.92
CA SER A 104 3.14 -12.09 -13.07
C SER A 104 3.83 -11.78 -11.74
N PHE A 105 3.11 -11.89 -10.61
CA PHE A 105 3.62 -11.59 -9.27
C PHE A 105 3.80 -12.88 -8.48
N LYS A 106 4.96 -13.01 -7.81
CA LYS A 106 5.25 -14.13 -6.92
C LYS A 106 4.95 -13.76 -5.47
N VAL A 107 4.21 -14.61 -4.77
CA VAL A 107 3.72 -14.43 -3.40
C VAL A 107 4.13 -15.61 -2.51
N ARG A 108 4.23 -15.43 -1.19
CA ARG A 108 4.63 -16.52 -0.27
C ARG A 108 3.65 -17.70 -0.37
N SER A 109 4.16 -18.90 -0.65
CA SER A 109 3.35 -20.11 -0.77
C SER A 109 2.83 -20.59 0.59
N LYS A 110 1.90 -21.56 0.59
CA LYS A 110 1.43 -22.22 1.81
C LYS A 110 2.55 -22.85 2.66
N ASN A 111 3.68 -23.20 2.04
CA ASN A 111 4.81 -23.85 2.69
C ASN A 111 5.99 -22.90 2.97
N PHE A 112 5.88 -21.60 2.64
CA PHE A 112 6.99 -20.64 2.70
C PHE A 112 7.74 -20.62 4.04
N ALA A 113 7.05 -20.84 5.16
CA ALA A 113 7.65 -20.94 6.49
C ALA A 113 8.67 -22.09 6.65
N HIS A 114 8.64 -23.10 5.77
CA HIS A 114 9.51 -24.27 5.78
C HIS A 114 10.52 -24.28 4.64
N ASP A 115 10.13 -23.84 3.44
CA ASP A 115 10.92 -23.97 2.21
C ASP A 115 11.23 -22.62 1.51
N LYS A 116 10.75 -21.50 2.07
CA LYS A 116 10.85 -20.14 1.51
C LYS A 116 10.30 -20.02 0.07
N SER A 117 9.47 -20.96 -0.38
CA SER A 117 8.96 -21.00 -1.75
C SER A 117 7.92 -19.92 -2.01
N LYS A 118 8.09 -19.19 -3.12
CA LYS A 118 7.14 -18.21 -3.65
C LYS A 118 6.45 -18.79 -4.89
N ILE A 119 5.14 -18.62 -5.01
CA ILE A 119 4.30 -19.11 -6.14
C ILE A 119 3.65 -17.94 -6.89
N PRO A 120 3.26 -18.10 -8.17
CA PRO A 120 2.45 -17.10 -8.87
C PRO A 120 1.13 -16.81 -8.14
N ALA A 121 0.71 -15.55 -8.06
CA ALA A 121 -0.54 -15.19 -7.40
C ALA A 121 -1.76 -15.69 -8.18
N ALA A 122 -2.68 -16.37 -7.48
CA ALA A 122 -3.84 -17.01 -8.10
C ALA A 122 -4.86 -16.01 -8.68
N SER A 123 -5.11 -14.91 -7.97
CA SER A 123 -6.05 -13.85 -8.34
C SER A 123 -5.82 -12.59 -7.49
N TYR A 124 -6.57 -11.52 -7.80
CA TYR A 124 -6.68 -10.32 -6.96
C TYR A 124 -7.89 -10.40 -6.02
N LEU A 125 -7.79 -9.78 -4.85
CA LEU A 125 -8.88 -9.68 -3.87
C LEU A 125 -9.90 -8.56 -4.20
N MET A 126 -9.47 -7.56 -4.96
CA MET A 126 -10.22 -6.36 -5.32
C MET A 126 -9.98 -6.02 -6.80
N GLU A 127 -10.99 -5.48 -7.47
CA GLU A 127 -10.88 -5.08 -8.89
C GLU A 127 -10.42 -3.63 -9.01
N LEU A 128 -9.46 -3.34 -9.89
CA LEU A 128 -9.06 -1.97 -10.19
C LEU A 128 -10.19 -1.26 -10.97
N ALA A 129 -10.85 -0.32 -10.30
CA ALA A 129 -11.97 0.43 -10.85
C ALA A 129 -11.52 1.58 -11.76
N ALA A 130 -10.54 2.36 -11.29
CA ALA A 130 -10.06 3.57 -11.95
C ALA A 130 -8.67 3.97 -11.47
N ILE A 131 -8.03 4.88 -12.22
CA ILE A 131 -6.83 5.59 -11.80
C ILE A 131 -6.99 7.09 -12.07
N ASP A 132 -6.78 7.92 -11.04
CA ASP A 132 -6.59 9.36 -11.21
C ASP A 132 -5.12 9.73 -11.25
N TRP A 133 -4.84 10.77 -12.04
CA TRP A 133 -3.49 11.33 -12.22
C TRP A 133 -3.56 12.83 -11.93
N PHE A 134 -3.25 13.19 -10.69
CA PHE A 134 -3.39 14.55 -10.20
C PHE A 134 -2.05 15.29 -10.14
N LYS A 135 -2.10 16.62 -10.20
CA LYS A 135 -0.97 17.52 -9.93
C LYS A 135 -1.39 18.75 -9.14
N ASP A 136 -0.48 19.23 -8.28
CA ASP A 136 -0.62 20.51 -7.57
C ASP A 136 0.77 21.09 -7.26
N THR A 137 0.80 22.33 -6.79
CA THR A 137 1.90 23.01 -6.12
C THR A 137 2.28 22.43 -4.75
N LYS A 138 1.42 21.60 -4.15
CA LYS A 138 1.59 21.00 -2.81
C LYS A 138 1.28 19.51 -2.84
N ARG A 139 1.75 18.77 -1.82
CA ARG A 139 1.39 17.37 -1.59
C ARG A 139 -0.13 17.24 -1.38
N MET A 140 -0.72 16.20 -1.94
CA MET A 140 -2.17 15.95 -1.96
C MET A 140 -2.49 14.73 -1.08
N ASP A 141 -2.72 14.98 0.22
CA ASP A 141 -3.11 13.97 1.21
C ASP A 141 -4.63 13.75 1.18
N ASN A 142 -5.15 12.56 1.53
CA ASN A 142 -6.59 12.25 1.66
C ASN A 142 -7.44 12.63 0.43
N VAL A 143 -7.02 12.23 -0.76
CA VAL A 143 -7.68 12.60 -2.03
C VAL A 143 -9.08 11.99 -2.15
N ALA A 144 -9.38 10.87 -1.49
CA ALA A 144 -10.71 10.28 -1.47
C ALA A 144 -11.76 11.14 -0.74
N ARG A 145 -11.37 12.24 -0.08
CA ARG A 145 -12.32 13.28 0.39
C ARG A 145 -12.99 14.04 -0.76
N GLN A 146 -12.46 14.00 -1.98
CA GLN A 146 -13.01 14.70 -3.14
C GLN A 146 -14.42 14.19 -3.44
N LYS A 147 -15.38 15.11 -3.50
CA LYS A 147 -16.81 14.78 -3.68
C LYS A 147 -17.03 14.05 -5.00
N GLY A 148 -17.69 12.89 -4.94
CA GLY A 148 -17.98 12.07 -6.11
C GLY A 148 -16.77 11.35 -6.71
N CYS A 149 -15.63 11.28 -6.00
CA CYS A 149 -14.54 10.39 -6.40
C CYS A 149 -14.98 8.92 -6.33
N VAL A 150 -14.21 8.03 -6.98
CA VAL A 150 -14.56 6.61 -7.12
C VAL A 150 -14.79 5.92 -5.77
N ALA A 151 -14.01 6.25 -4.73
CA ALA A 151 -14.19 5.69 -3.40
C ALA A 151 -15.54 6.05 -2.75
N GLN A 152 -16.05 7.27 -3.00
CA GLN A 152 -17.35 7.72 -2.48
C GLN A 152 -18.51 7.07 -3.25
N VAL A 153 -18.43 7.04 -4.59
CA VAL A 153 -19.44 6.37 -5.44
C VAL A 153 -19.51 4.88 -5.14
N ALA A 154 -18.38 4.23 -4.87
CA ALA A 154 -18.31 2.84 -4.44
C ALA A 154 -18.99 2.64 -3.07
N ALA A 155 -18.72 3.53 -2.10
CA ALA A 155 -19.34 3.46 -0.78
C ALA A 155 -20.88 3.66 -0.82
N GLU A 156 -21.40 4.53 -1.68
CA GLU A 156 -22.84 4.69 -1.92
C GLU A 156 -23.51 3.42 -2.48
N LYS A 157 -22.74 2.60 -3.21
CA LYS A 157 -23.15 1.29 -3.73
C LYS A 157 -22.96 0.15 -2.73
N GLY A 158 -22.51 0.44 -1.51
CA GLY A 158 -22.22 -0.57 -0.48
C GLY A 158 -20.91 -1.33 -0.68
N MET A 159 -20.06 -0.88 -1.61
CA MET A 159 -18.76 -1.50 -1.88
C MET A 159 -17.68 -0.98 -0.91
N HIS A 160 -16.58 -1.73 -0.82
CA HIS A 160 -15.38 -1.34 -0.09
C HIS A 160 -14.24 -0.98 -1.05
N THR A 161 -13.55 0.13 -0.79
CA THR A 161 -12.44 0.61 -1.63
C THR A 161 -11.12 0.66 -0.87
N PHE A 162 -10.05 0.10 -1.43
CA PHE A 162 -8.66 0.38 -1.06
C PHE A 162 -8.12 1.41 -2.04
N VAL A 163 -7.66 2.55 -1.53
CA VAL A 163 -7.13 3.66 -2.33
C VAL A 163 -5.64 3.78 -2.06
N ALA A 164 -4.81 3.55 -3.08
CA ALA A 164 -3.37 3.77 -3.00
C ALA A 164 -3.03 5.09 -3.70
N ASN A 165 -2.67 6.11 -2.93
CA ASN A 165 -2.23 7.42 -3.42
C ASN A 165 -0.70 7.49 -3.37
N ILE A 166 -0.03 7.23 -4.49
CA ILE A 166 1.42 7.39 -4.59
C ILE A 166 1.74 8.87 -4.80
N GLN A 167 2.32 9.48 -3.78
CA GLN A 167 2.65 10.90 -3.76
C GLN A 167 4.09 11.12 -4.24
N ILE A 168 4.21 11.90 -5.31
CA ILE A 168 5.46 12.15 -6.03
C ILE A 168 5.87 13.60 -5.77
N PRO A 169 6.95 13.86 -5.01
CA PRO A 169 7.44 15.21 -4.73
C PRO A 169 8.14 15.82 -5.94
N GLY A 170 8.19 17.16 -5.99
CA GLY A 170 8.93 17.89 -7.01
C GLY A 170 8.62 19.39 -7.00
N SER A 171 9.04 20.10 -8.05
CA SER A 171 8.55 21.48 -8.33
C SER A 171 7.07 21.51 -8.72
N THR A 172 6.53 20.35 -9.09
CA THR A 172 5.10 20.05 -9.16
C THR A 172 4.94 18.73 -8.42
N HIS A 173 4.03 18.68 -7.46
CA HIS A 173 3.65 17.44 -6.79
C HIS A 173 2.66 16.69 -7.66
N TYR A 174 2.82 15.38 -7.78
CA TYR A 174 1.87 14.52 -8.48
C TYR A 174 1.30 13.49 -7.51
N SER A 175 0.06 13.07 -7.77
CA SER A 175 -0.60 11.98 -7.05
C SER A 175 -1.14 10.98 -8.07
N LEU A 176 -0.63 9.76 -8.01
CA LEU A 176 -1.16 8.62 -8.76
C LEU A 176 -2.09 7.83 -7.84
N VAL A 177 -3.39 7.91 -8.09
CA VAL A 177 -4.42 7.41 -7.19
C VAL A 177 -5.08 6.20 -7.80
N MET A 178 -4.88 5.02 -7.23
CA MET A 178 -5.44 3.75 -7.72
C MET A 178 -6.57 3.31 -6.79
N TYR A 179 -7.76 3.10 -7.36
CA TYR A 179 -8.96 2.70 -6.61
C TYR A 179 -9.28 1.23 -6.86
N PHE A 180 -9.08 0.38 -5.85
CA PHE A 180 -9.39 -1.05 -5.90
C PHE A 180 -10.68 -1.32 -5.12
N VAL A 181 -11.69 -1.92 -5.74
CA VAL A 181 -13.05 -2.08 -5.18
C VAL A 181 -13.44 -3.55 -4.98
N THR A 182 -14.32 -3.81 -4.01
CA THR A 182 -14.96 -5.12 -3.82
C THR A 182 -16.34 -4.98 -3.16
N ASN A 183 -17.29 -5.87 -3.48
CA ASN A 183 -18.61 -5.90 -2.85
C ASN A 183 -18.59 -6.32 -1.37
N SER A 184 -17.54 -6.99 -0.88
CA SER A 184 -17.50 -7.44 0.52
C SER A 184 -16.09 -7.66 1.07
N LEU A 185 -15.89 -7.36 2.35
CA LEU A 185 -14.72 -7.78 3.11
C LEU A 185 -15.07 -9.07 3.87
N LYS A 186 -14.51 -10.21 3.46
CA LYS A 186 -14.76 -11.51 4.09
C LYS A 186 -14.41 -11.45 5.58
N LYS A 187 -15.38 -11.76 6.46
CA LYS A 187 -15.21 -11.66 7.91
C LYS A 187 -14.02 -12.49 8.40
N GLY A 188 -13.12 -11.86 9.17
CA GLY A 188 -11.90 -12.47 9.72
C GLY A 188 -10.73 -12.58 8.74
N SER A 189 -10.93 -12.26 7.46
CA SER A 189 -9.83 -12.28 6.47
C SER A 189 -8.75 -11.25 6.80
N LEU A 190 -7.53 -11.51 6.31
CA LEU A 190 -6.41 -10.57 6.42
C LEU A 190 -6.75 -9.20 5.81
N LEU A 191 -7.48 -9.16 4.69
CA LEU A 191 -7.95 -7.91 4.08
C LEU A 191 -8.89 -7.13 5.00
N GLN A 192 -9.88 -7.79 5.63
CA GLN A 192 -10.77 -7.12 6.59
C GLN A 192 -9.98 -6.62 7.81
N ARG A 193 -9.06 -7.43 8.35
CA ARG A 193 -8.18 -7.03 9.46
C ARG A 193 -7.27 -5.84 9.12
N PHE A 194 -6.85 -5.70 7.87
CA PHE A 194 -6.06 -4.56 7.40
C PHE A 194 -6.90 -3.28 7.24
N PHE A 195 -8.13 -3.40 6.75
CA PHE A 195 -9.10 -2.30 6.73
C PHE A 195 -9.41 -1.78 8.13
N ASP A 196 -9.63 -2.68 9.09
CA ASP A 196 -10.13 -2.35 10.42
C ASP A 196 -9.03 -2.25 11.50
N GLY A 197 -7.76 -2.46 11.14
CA GLY A 197 -6.60 -2.43 12.04
C GLY A 197 -6.10 -1.02 12.40
N ASP A 198 -4.94 -0.96 13.05
CA ASP A 198 -4.18 0.27 13.33
C ASP A 198 -3.04 0.47 12.32
N ASP A 199 -2.35 1.61 12.43
CA ASP A 199 -1.31 1.98 11.47
C ASP A 199 0.00 1.21 11.68
N ASP A 200 0.28 0.72 12.89
CA ASP A 200 1.40 -0.20 13.15
C ASP A 200 1.18 -1.54 12.44
N PHE A 201 -0.05 -2.08 12.50
CA PHE A 201 -0.45 -3.23 11.70
C PHE A 201 -0.43 -2.92 10.20
N ARG A 202 -0.85 -1.73 9.74
CA ARG A 202 -0.79 -1.45 8.28
C ARG A 202 0.66 -1.33 7.78
N ASN A 203 1.51 -0.59 8.50
CA ASN A 203 2.91 -0.34 8.13
C ASN A 203 3.79 -1.59 8.14
N SER A 204 3.58 -2.50 9.11
CA SER A 204 4.32 -3.77 9.20
C SER A 204 3.90 -4.81 8.14
N ARG A 205 2.87 -4.53 7.33
CA ARG A 205 2.18 -5.54 6.51
C ARG A 205 1.95 -5.14 5.06
N LEU A 206 1.75 -3.86 4.75
CA LEU A 206 1.52 -3.41 3.39
C LEU A 206 2.78 -3.58 2.54
N LYS A 207 2.69 -4.38 1.47
CA LYS A 207 3.73 -4.57 0.47
C LYS A 207 3.36 -3.98 -0.89
N LEU A 208 4.38 -3.57 -1.63
CA LEU A 208 4.35 -3.30 -3.06
C LEU A 208 5.31 -4.26 -3.79
N ILE A 209 4.84 -4.91 -4.85
CA ILE A 209 5.70 -5.60 -5.83
C ILE A 209 5.71 -4.74 -7.09
N PRO A 210 6.83 -4.06 -7.39
CA PRO A 210 6.99 -3.37 -8.66
C PRO A 210 7.43 -4.36 -9.75
N SER A 211 7.16 -4.01 -11.01
CA SER A 211 7.84 -4.61 -12.16
C SER A 211 7.87 -3.59 -13.30
N VAL A 212 8.86 -3.68 -14.18
CA VAL A 212 9.01 -2.77 -15.33
C VAL A 212 9.06 -3.59 -16.62
N PRO A 213 7.90 -4.06 -17.15
CA PRO A 213 7.85 -4.79 -18.41
C PRO A 213 8.56 -4.05 -19.56
N LYS A 214 8.43 -2.72 -19.64
CA LYS A 214 9.06 -1.89 -20.68
C LYS A 214 9.84 -0.75 -20.04
N GLY A 215 11.15 -0.74 -20.27
CA GLY A 215 12.07 0.31 -19.80
C GLY A 215 13.49 0.08 -20.29
N SER A 216 14.41 0.96 -19.90
CA SER A 216 15.85 0.72 -20.05
C SER A 216 16.35 -0.24 -18.96
N TRP A 217 17.45 -0.94 -19.19
CA TRP A 217 18.02 -1.87 -18.20
C TRP A 217 18.32 -1.18 -16.87
N ILE A 218 18.88 0.04 -16.89
CA ILE A 218 19.18 0.82 -15.69
C ILE A 218 17.92 1.17 -14.88
N VAL A 219 16.79 1.47 -15.55
CA VAL A 219 15.51 1.72 -14.86
C VAL A 219 14.96 0.44 -14.24
N ARG A 220 15.01 -0.70 -14.96
CA ARG A 220 14.60 -2.00 -14.40
C ARG A 220 15.42 -2.36 -13.16
N GLN A 221 16.73 -2.19 -13.22
CA GLN A 221 17.64 -2.48 -12.11
C GLN A 221 17.41 -1.57 -10.90
N SER A 222 17.07 -0.30 -11.12
CA SER A 222 16.86 0.68 -10.04
C SER A 222 15.50 0.53 -9.37
N VAL A 223 14.47 0.09 -10.10
CA VAL A 223 13.14 -0.20 -9.55
C VAL A 223 13.08 -1.57 -8.88
N GLY A 224 13.82 -2.55 -9.43
CA GLY A 224 13.80 -3.94 -8.99
C GLY A 224 12.49 -4.66 -9.31
N SER A 225 12.35 -5.88 -8.79
CA SER A 225 11.11 -6.68 -8.79
C SER A 225 10.80 -7.32 -7.43
N THR A 226 11.64 -7.07 -6.43
CA THR A 226 11.52 -7.60 -5.07
C THR A 226 10.35 -6.94 -4.33
N PRO A 227 9.50 -7.70 -3.61
CA PRO A 227 8.48 -7.13 -2.75
C PRO A 227 9.08 -6.20 -1.67
N CYS A 228 8.53 -5.00 -1.53
CA CYS A 228 8.98 -4.02 -0.54
C CYS A 228 7.86 -3.75 0.48
N LEU A 229 8.16 -3.83 1.79
CA LEU A 229 7.25 -3.39 2.86
C LEU A 229 7.18 -1.86 2.88
N LEU A 230 6.10 -1.29 2.35
CA LEU A 230 5.98 0.14 2.12
C LEU A 230 6.15 0.95 3.41
N GLY A 231 5.43 0.59 4.48
CA GLY A 231 5.51 1.29 5.78
C GLY A 231 6.82 1.09 6.55
N LYS A 232 7.78 0.31 6.01
CA LYS A 232 9.19 0.28 6.49
C LYS A 232 10.15 1.07 5.58
N ALA A 233 9.75 1.40 4.36
CA ALA A 233 10.60 1.99 3.32
C ALA A 233 10.31 3.45 3.00
N VAL A 234 9.06 3.90 3.21
CA VAL A 234 8.54 5.26 2.99
C VAL A 234 7.46 5.56 4.04
N ASP A 235 7.18 6.85 4.25
CA ASP A 235 6.14 7.28 5.18
C ASP A 235 4.76 6.99 4.56
N CYS A 236 3.92 6.27 5.30
CA CYS A 236 2.56 5.96 4.92
C CYS A 236 1.58 6.55 5.94
N SER A 237 0.64 7.36 5.47
CA SER A 237 -0.48 7.88 6.28
C SER A 237 -1.79 7.23 5.84
N TYR A 238 -2.64 6.85 6.78
CA TYR A 238 -3.86 6.10 6.49
C TYR A 238 -5.12 6.90 6.84
N VAL A 239 -6.11 6.85 5.96
CA VAL A 239 -7.42 7.49 6.19
C VAL A 239 -8.53 6.46 6.02
N ARG A 240 -9.19 6.12 7.14
CA ARG A 240 -10.39 5.28 7.15
C ARG A 240 -11.63 6.14 6.97
N GLY A 241 -12.19 6.13 5.77
CA GLY A 241 -13.45 6.80 5.45
C GLY A 241 -14.66 5.85 5.44
N HIS A 242 -15.85 6.39 5.19
CA HIS A 242 -17.05 5.59 4.98
C HIS A 242 -16.88 4.76 3.70
N GLY A 243 -16.82 3.43 3.83
CA GLY A 243 -16.63 2.51 2.70
C GLY A 243 -15.21 2.42 2.15
N TYR A 244 -14.23 3.19 2.61
CA TYR A 244 -12.87 3.13 2.06
C TYR A 244 -11.74 3.15 3.11
N LEU A 245 -10.58 2.65 2.72
CA LEU A 245 -9.29 2.87 3.36
C LEU A 245 -8.35 3.46 2.31
N GLU A 246 -7.86 4.67 2.55
CA GLU A 246 -6.82 5.30 1.75
C GLU A 246 -5.46 5.16 2.44
N VAL A 247 -4.41 4.96 1.63
CA VAL A 247 -3.02 5.11 2.03
C VAL A 247 -2.34 6.17 1.16
N ASP A 248 -1.90 7.24 1.79
CA ASP A 248 -0.99 8.25 1.25
C ASP A 248 0.44 7.72 1.39
N ILE A 249 1.13 7.49 0.26
CA ILE A 249 2.48 6.90 0.19
C ILE A 249 3.46 8.00 -0.24
N ASP A 250 4.18 8.59 0.72
CA ASP A 250 5.10 9.70 0.45
C ASP A 250 6.48 9.19 0.00
N ILE A 251 6.67 9.10 -1.32
CA ILE A 251 7.96 8.72 -1.94
C ILE A 251 9.09 9.69 -1.56
N GLY A 252 8.75 10.92 -1.15
CA GLY A 252 9.70 11.94 -0.75
C GLY A 252 10.33 11.75 0.63
N SER A 253 9.75 10.92 1.51
CA SER A 253 10.34 10.70 2.85
C SER A 253 11.62 9.86 2.81
N SER A 254 11.81 9.08 1.73
CA SER A 254 12.94 8.17 1.56
C SER A 254 13.89 8.65 0.47
N ALA A 255 15.15 8.93 0.86
CA ALA A 255 16.20 9.32 -0.09
C ALA A 255 16.46 8.25 -1.17
N VAL A 256 16.25 6.97 -0.84
CA VAL A 256 16.39 5.85 -1.79
C VAL A 256 15.23 5.87 -2.79
N ALA A 257 13.99 5.92 -2.30
CA ALA A 257 12.81 5.93 -3.18
C ALA A 257 12.76 7.18 -4.08
N ASN A 258 13.11 8.34 -3.54
CA ASN A 258 13.24 9.59 -4.30
C ASN A 258 14.39 9.54 -5.33
N GLY A 259 15.49 8.83 -5.03
CA GLY A 259 16.57 8.56 -5.98
C GLY A 259 16.12 7.70 -7.16
N VAL A 260 15.38 6.62 -6.90
CA VAL A 260 14.76 5.76 -7.94
C VAL A 260 13.74 6.55 -8.75
N LEU A 261 12.88 7.34 -8.10
CA LEU A 261 11.92 8.23 -8.74
C LEU A 261 12.60 9.21 -9.71
N GLY A 262 13.74 9.80 -9.34
CA GLY A 262 14.51 10.69 -10.21
C GLY A 262 14.97 10.04 -11.53
N LEU A 263 15.27 8.74 -11.51
CA LEU A 263 15.61 7.97 -12.70
C LEU A 263 14.38 7.58 -13.54
N VAL A 264 13.27 7.26 -12.87
CA VAL A 264 12.00 6.82 -13.50
C VAL A 264 11.25 7.98 -14.14
N PHE A 265 11.06 9.08 -13.42
CA PHE A 265 10.13 10.15 -13.78
C PHE A 265 10.55 10.89 -15.07
N GLY A 266 11.87 11.08 -15.27
CA GLY A 266 12.41 11.71 -16.47
C GLY A 266 12.17 10.91 -17.77
N VAL A 267 11.83 9.62 -17.68
CA VAL A 267 11.57 8.74 -18.84
C VAL A 267 10.21 8.05 -18.81
N VAL A 268 9.32 8.41 -17.87
CA VAL A 268 8.05 7.72 -17.58
C VAL A 268 7.14 7.56 -18.82
N THR A 269 7.19 8.52 -19.74
CA THR A 269 6.46 8.52 -21.02
C THR A 269 6.90 7.40 -22.00
N THR A 270 7.98 6.68 -21.68
CA THR A 270 8.54 5.54 -22.43
C THR A 270 8.39 4.20 -21.71
N LEU A 271 8.01 4.23 -20.42
CA LEU A 271 7.92 3.05 -19.57
C LEU A 271 6.57 2.34 -19.68
N VAL A 272 6.56 1.06 -19.32
CA VAL A 272 5.40 0.34 -18.78
C VAL A 272 5.81 -0.19 -17.43
N VAL A 273 5.03 0.12 -16.40
CA VAL A 273 5.30 -0.22 -15.00
C VAL A 273 4.09 -0.92 -14.41
N ASP A 274 4.32 -2.05 -13.77
CA ASP A 274 3.32 -2.81 -13.02
C ASP A 274 3.53 -2.57 -11.53
N MET A 275 2.42 -2.39 -10.79
CA MET A 275 2.40 -2.15 -9.36
C MET A 275 1.34 -3.06 -8.73
N ALA A 276 1.76 -4.04 -7.94
CA ALA A 276 0.87 -4.94 -7.19
C ALA A 276 0.94 -4.66 -5.69
N PHE A 277 -0.19 -4.35 -5.08
CA PHE A 277 -0.32 -4.16 -3.63
C PHE A 277 -0.79 -5.45 -2.97
N LEU A 278 -0.15 -5.85 -1.87
CA LEU A 278 -0.53 -7.03 -1.11
C LEU A 278 -0.30 -6.82 0.39
N ILE A 279 -0.89 -7.70 1.19
CA ILE A 279 -0.68 -7.73 2.65
C ILE A 279 0.23 -8.93 2.91
N GLN A 280 1.36 -8.70 3.59
CA GLN A 280 2.26 -9.77 4.01
C GLN A 280 1.49 -10.81 4.84
N ALA A 281 1.87 -12.08 4.75
CA ALA A 281 1.46 -13.11 5.71
C ALA A 281 2.54 -13.29 6.79
N ASN A 282 2.14 -13.29 8.07
CA ASN A 282 2.99 -13.55 9.24
C ASN A 282 2.53 -14.80 10.01
N THR A 283 1.36 -15.37 9.72
CA THR A 283 0.91 -16.64 10.31
C THR A 283 0.56 -17.68 9.24
N TYR A 284 0.57 -18.96 9.63
CA TYR A 284 0.29 -20.08 8.71
C TYR A 284 -1.13 -20.05 8.12
N ASP A 285 -2.11 -19.49 8.82
CA ASP A 285 -3.49 -19.35 8.35
C ASP A 285 -3.70 -18.17 7.38
N GLU A 286 -2.70 -17.29 7.26
CA GLU A 286 -2.65 -16.19 6.28
C GLU A 286 -1.98 -16.60 4.95
N LEU A 287 -1.43 -17.82 4.87
CA LEU A 287 -0.78 -18.34 3.67
C LEU A 287 -1.71 -19.23 2.81
N PRO A 288 -1.57 -19.21 1.47
CA PRO A 288 -0.65 -18.38 0.69
C PRO A 288 -1.06 -16.90 0.69
N GLU A 289 -0.07 -16.02 0.54
CA GLU A 289 -0.31 -14.57 0.39
C GLU A 289 -1.22 -14.29 -0.82
N GLN A 290 -2.06 -13.26 -0.72
CA GLN A 290 -2.99 -12.85 -1.77
C GLN A 290 -2.80 -11.35 -2.10
N VAL A 291 -2.81 -11.03 -3.39
CA VAL A 291 -2.63 -9.64 -3.87
C VAL A 291 -3.95 -8.89 -3.73
N ILE A 292 -3.94 -7.69 -3.13
CA ILE A 292 -5.11 -6.82 -3.03
C ILE A 292 -5.60 -6.50 -4.44
N GLY A 293 -4.70 -5.96 -5.26
CA GLY A 293 -4.94 -5.62 -6.66
C GLY A 293 -3.65 -5.13 -7.31
N ALA A 294 -3.66 -5.02 -8.63
CA ALA A 294 -2.52 -4.50 -9.39
C ALA A 294 -2.97 -3.56 -10.51
N ALA A 295 -2.09 -2.61 -10.84
CA ALA A 295 -2.21 -1.71 -11.99
C ALA A 295 -1.01 -1.87 -12.90
N ARG A 296 -1.23 -1.84 -14.22
CA ARG A 296 -0.20 -1.64 -15.24
C ARG A 296 -0.40 -0.26 -15.83
N LEU A 297 0.65 0.54 -15.82
CA LEU A 297 0.67 1.92 -16.28
C LEU A 297 1.51 2.01 -17.53
N ALA A 298 0.91 2.40 -18.66
CA ALA A 298 1.60 2.50 -19.93
C ALA A 298 1.81 3.96 -20.34
N HIS A 299 3.07 4.37 -20.44
CA HIS A 299 3.48 5.64 -21.04
C HIS A 299 2.78 6.87 -20.43
N VAL A 300 2.70 6.93 -19.09
CA VAL A 300 2.06 8.04 -18.36
C VAL A 300 2.70 9.37 -18.73
N GLU A 301 1.89 10.39 -18.97
CA GLU A 301 2.31 11.70 -19.44
C GLU A 301 2.03 12.77 -18.35
N PRO A 302 3.06 13.27 -17.64
CA PRO A 302 2.89 14.24 -16.54
C PRO A 302 2.17 15.55 -16.94
N SER A 303 2.22 15.93 -18.22
CA SER A 303 1.47 17.06 -18.76
C SER A 303 -0.05 16.91 -18.60
N THR A 304 -0.56 15.68 -18.68
CA THR A 304 -2.00 15.35 -18.67
C THR A 304 -2.63 15.34 -17.27
N ALA A 305 -1.82 15.39 -16.21
CA ALA A 305 -2.31 15.39 -14.83
C ALA A 305 -3.24 16.59 -14.57
N VAL A 306 -4.28 16.41 -13.76
CA VAL A 306 -5.32 17.43 -13.50
C VAL A 306 -5.16 17.99 -12.08
N VAL A 307 -5.59 19.24 -11.84
CA VAL A 307 -5.68 19.78 -10.47
C VAL A 307 -6.99 19.31 -9.84
N PRO A 308 -6.98 18.59 -8.70
CA PRO A 308 -8.19 18.10 -8.05
C PRO A 308 -8.95 19.20 -7.30
N ASP A 309 -10.29 19.12 -7.21
CA ASP A 309 -11.10 20.01 -6.37
C ASP A 309 -11.12 19.48 -4.93
N LEU A 310 -10.16 19.94 -4.13
CA LEU A 310 -9.96 19.51 -2.75
C LEU A 310 -10.32 20.55 -1.69
N GLU A 311 -10.77 21.75 -2.10
CA GLU A 311 -10.93 22.92 -1.20
C GLU A 311 -12.29 22.96 -0.47
N ASN A 312 -13.29 22.16 -0.88
CA ASN A 312 -14.69 22.34 -0.49
C ASN A 312 -15.30 21.27 0.45
N SER A 313 -14.49 20.66 1.33
CA SER A 313 -14.96 19.68 2.33
C SER A 313 -14.88 20.15 3.80
N SER A 314 -14.37 21.35 4.08
CA SER A 314 -14.28 21.93 5.42
C SER A 314 -15.35 23.01 5.67
N GLY A 315 -16.54 22.59 6.10
CA GLY A 315 -17.47 23.47 6.83
C GLY A 315 -18.88 23.59 6.26
N ASN A 316 -19.82 22.83 6.84
CA ASN A 316 -21.17 23.32 7.10
C ASN A 316 -21.87 22.58 8.26
N ASN A 317 -21.19 22.50 9.41
CA ASN A 317 -21.82 22.25 10.71
C ASN A 317 -21.65 23.48 11.59
N LYS A 318 -22.50 24.49 11.35
CA LYS A 318 -22.83 25.54 12.33
C LYS A 318 -24.31 25.45 12.66
N GLU A 319 -24.68 24.38 13.35
CA GLU A 319 -25.95 24.40 14.08
C GLU A 319 -25.79 25.27 15.35
N ASN A 320 -26.68 26.25 15.45
CA ASN A 320 -27.40 26.63 16.66
C ASN A 320 -26.63 26.65 17.99
N ASN A 321 -26.25 27.84 18.47
CA ASN A 321 -26.73 28.22 19.81
C ASN A 321 -26.86 29.73 20.08
N SER A 322 -28.00 30.06 20.72
CA SER A 322 -28.28 31.18 21.64
C SER A 322 -27.82 32.63 21.35
N GLY A 323 -28.79 33.55 21.41
CA GLY A 323 -28.54 35.00 21.50
C GLY A 323 -29.82 35.84 21.59
N ASN A 324 -30.65 35.64 22.62
CA ASN A 324 -31.74 36.58 22.93
C ASN A 324 -31.15 37.90 23.44
N GLU A 325 -31.46 39.02 22.80
CA GLU A 325 -31.18 40.37 23.31
C GLU A 325 -32.50 41.14 23.55
N ASP A 326 -33.10 40.91 24.72
CA ASP A 326 -33.97 41.89 25.36
C ASP A 326 -33.10 42.74 26.30
N ASN A 327 -33.00 44.05 26.04
CA ASN A 327 -33.33 45.12 27.01
C ASN A 327 -32.90 46.52 26.56
N ASN A 328 -33.90 47.29 26.11
CA ASN A 328 -34.28 48.57 26.72
C ASN A 328 -33.26 49.29 27.62
N THR A 329 -32.80 50.47 27.22
CA THR A 329 -32.34 51.52 28.15
C THR A 329 -32.79 52.90 27.65
N THR A 330 -33.32 53.72 28.56
CA THR A 330 -33.96 55.01 28.28
C THR A 330 -33.14 56.18 28.84
N SER A 331 -33.21 57.34 28.17
CA SER A 331 -33.04 58.72 28.69
C SER A 331 -31.80 59.15 29.50
N SER A 332 -31.06 60.13 28.95
CA SER A 332 -30.71 61.46 29.53
C SER A 332 -29.48 62.03 28.78
N GLU A 333 -29.61 62.97 27.84
CA GLU A 333 -29.66 64.45 28.00
C GLU A 333 -28.28 65.13 28.18
N ASP A 334 -28.19 66.37 27.67
CA ASP A 334 -27.09 67.37 27.73
C ASP A 334 -25.79 67.14 26.88
N ASP A 335 -25.13 68.15 26.28
CA ASP A 335 -25.58 69.49 25.80
C ASP A 335 -24.55 70.13 24.80
N LEU A 336 -25.03 71.05 23.95
CA LEU A 336 -24.38 72.17 23.23
C LEU A 336 -22.91 72.16 22.70
N SER A 337 -22.83 72.21 21.36
CA SER A 337 -22.20 73.30 20.55
C SER A 337 -20.70 73.29 20.12
N LYS A 338 -20.50 73.30 18.79
CA LYS A 338 -19.82 74.33 17.92
C LYS A 338 -19.45 73.71 16.54
N LYS A 339 -19.84 74.28 15.39
CA LYS A 339 -19.10 75.33 14.63
C LYS A 339 -17.63 74.94 14.43
N THR A 340 -17.04 74.81 13.23
CA THR A 340 -17.24 75.34 11.85
C THR A 340 -16.48 74.41 10.86
N ASN A 341 -16.55 74.49 9.53
CA ASN A 341 -17.11 75.46 8.57
C ASN A 341 -17.48 74.73 7.26
#